data_AF-A0A1I1HHQ2-F1
#
_entry.id   AF-A0A1I1HHQ2-F1
#
_cell.length_a   1.000
_cell.length_b   1.000
_cell.length_c   1.000
_cell.angle_alpha   90.00
_cell.angle_beta   90.00
_cell.angle_gamma   90.00
#
_symmetry.space_group_name_H-M   'P 1'
#
loop_
_entity.id
_entity.type
_entity.pdbx_description
1 polymer ?
#
loop_
_entity_poly.entity_id
_entity_poly.type
_entity_poly.pdbx_seq_one_letter_code
_entity_poly.pdbx_strand_id
1 'polypeptide(L)'
;MKAIVRYLWFDTEAKIAAEFYVSLFDDSKITSSYILEDIPSSDSTAVNFELDGQPFAAISAGPYFTFNPSLSIMVHCTSEEVDELLRAAWMIF
;
A
#
# COMPACT_ATOMS: atom_id res chain seq x y z
N MET A 1 -19.88 -8.52 -7.08
CA MET A 1 -19.13 -9.47 -6.24
C MET A 1 -18.57 -8.70 -5.06
N LYS A 2 -18.54 -9.25 -3.84
CA LYS A 2 -17.93 -8.58 -2.67
C LYS A 2 -16.47 -9.04 -2.56
N ALA A 3 -15.55 -8.12 -2.34
CA ALA A 3 -14.12 -8.40 -2.16
C ALA A 3 -13.62 -7.78 -0.85
N ILE A 4 -12.64 -8.42 -0.21
CA ILE A 4 -11.96 -7.89 0.97
C ILE A 4 -10.65 -7.28 0.48
N VAL A 5 -10.40 -6.03 0.86
CA VAL A 5 -9.22 -5.26 0.44
C VAL A 5 -8.45 -4.81 1.67
N ARG A 6 -7.12 -4.94 1.63
CA ARG A 6 -6.24 -4.40 2.66
C ARG A 6 -6.03 -2.92 2.38
N TYR A 7 -6.32 -2.08 3.37
CA TYR A 7 -6.36 -0.63 3.22
C TYR A 7 -5.31 0.02 4.13
N LEU A 8 -4.38 0.75 3.52
CA LEU A 8 -3.21 1.33 4.19
C LEU A 8 -3.39 2.84 4.35
N TRP A 9 -3.07 3.37 5.53
CA TRP A 9 -3.16 4.81 5.81
C TRP A 9 -1.76 5.42 5.84
N PHE A 10 -1.58 6.52 5.09
CA PHE A 10 -0.38 7.33 5.06
C PHE A 10 -0.71 8.78 5.40
N ASP A 11 0.31 9.52 5.81
CA ASP A 11 0.20 10.97 5.98
C ASP A 11 0.05 11.62 4.59
N THR A 12 1.11 11.51 3.75
CA THR A 12 1.11 12.11 2.40
C THR A 12 1.54 11.14 1.29
N GLU A 13 2.09 9.98 1.63
CA GLU A 13 2.94 9.17 0.74
C GLU A 13 2.23 8.00 0.04
N ALA A 14 0.91 7.85 0.15
CA ALA A 14 0.18 6.65 -0.33
C ALA A 14 0.48 6.27 -1.78
N LYS A 15 0.57 7.25 -2.69
CA LYS A 15 0.88 6.99 -4.09
C LYS A 15 2.32 6.50 -4.28
N ILE A 16 3.28 7.16 -3.62
CA ILE A 16 4.70 6.79 -3.69
C ILE A 16 4.90 5.38 -3.10
N ALA A 17 4.23 5.09 -1.99
CA ALA A 17 4.24 3.77 -1.37
C ALA A 17 3.65 2.70 -2.30
N ALA A 18 2.51 2.96 -2.94
CA ALA A 18 1.91 2.04 -3.90
C ALA A 18 2.82 1.79 -5.12
N GLU A 19 3.44 2.84 -5.68
CA GLU A 19 4.42 2.72 -6.78
C GLU A 19 5.63 1.88 -6.35
N PHE A 20 6.14 2.10 -5.14
CA PHE A 20 7.22 1.31 -4.59
C PHE A 20 6.81 -0.17 -4.42
N TYR A 21 5.67 -0.47 -3.80
CA TYR A 21 5.22 -1.84 -3.62
C TYR A 21 5.02 -2.57 -4.94
N VAL A 22 4.38 -1.93 -5.91
CA VAL A 22 4.17 -2.49 -7.25
C VAL A 22 5.50 -2.80 -7.95
N SER A 23 6.56 -2.04 -7.69
CA SER A 23 7.88 -2.29 -8.28
C SER A 23 8.62 -3.52 -7.74
N LEU A 24 8.17 -4.10 -6.62
CA LEU A 24 8.85 -5.19 -5.92
C LEU A 24 8.31 -6.57 -6.25
N PHE A 25 7.08 -6.65 -6.76
CA PHE A 25 6.38 -7.91 -7.01
C PHE A 25 6.11 -8.04 -8.49
N ASP A 26 6.27 -9.25 -9.01
CA ASP A 26 5.73 -9.60 -10.33
C ASP A 26 4.19 -9.54 -10.32
N ASP A 27 3.58 -9.50 -11.50
CA ASP A 27 2.12 -9.40 -11.69
C ASP A 27 1.43 -8.34 -10.80
N SER A 28 2.07 -7.17 -10.69
CA SER A 28 1.65 -6.07 -9.84
C SER A 28 1.45 -4.80 -10.64
N LYS A 29 0.46 -3.98 -10.25
CA LYS A 29 0.12 -2.74 -10.96
C LYS A 29 -0.72 -1.80 -10.12
N ILE A 30 -0.62 -0.51 -10.40
CA ILE A 30 -1.62 0.47 -9.95
C ILE A 30 -2.87 0.30 -10.82
N THR A 31 -4.03 0.13 -10.19
CA THR A 31 -5.31 -0.07 -10.88
C THR A 31 -6.09 1.24 -11.01
N SER A 32 -5.97 2.15 -10.05
CA SER A 32 -6.56 3.49 -10.12
C SER A 32 -5.95 4.43 -9.10
N SER A 33 -5.94 5.73 -9.38
CA SER A 33 -5.64 6.79 -8.40
C SER A 33 -6.63 7.93 -8.59
N TYR A 34 -7.16 8.46 -7.48
CA TYR A 34 -8.14 9.54 -7.48
C TYR A 34 -7.99 10.40 -6.23
N ILE A 35 -8.44 11.65 -6.35
CA ILE A 35 -8.54 12.58 -5.23
C ILE A 35 -9.92 12.41 -4.61
N LEU A 36 -9.96 12.26 -3.30
CA LEU A 36 -11.17 12.32 -2.49
C LEU A 36 -11.35 13.77 -2.03
N GLU A 37 -12.42 14.38 -2.50
CA GLU A 37 -12.86 15.72 -2.11
C GLU A 37 -13.81 15.63 -0.89
N ASP A 38 -14.06 16.74 -0.21
CA ASP A 38 -15.02 16.87 0.90
C ASP A 38 -14.75 16.02 2.16
N ILE A 39 -13.49 15.73 2.46
CA ILE A 39 -13.07 15.06 3.70
C ILE A 39 -12.76 16.13 4.76
N PRO A 40 -13.09 15.92 6.06
CA PRO A 40 -13.06 17.00 7.06
C PRO A 40 -11.72 17.70 7.26
N SER A 41 -10.62 17.12 6.79
CA SER A 41 -9.24 17.58 7.02
C SER A 41 -8.58 18.23 5.80
N SER A 42 -8.77 17.69 4.58
CA SER A 42 -8.24 18.19 3.30
C SER A 42 -8.60 17.24 2.16
N ASP A 43 -8.31 17.62 0.93
CA ASP A 43 -8.19 16.69 -0.21
C ASP A 43 -7.26 15.53 0.19
N SER A 44 -7.66 14.30 -0.12
CA SER A 44 -6.83 13.11 0.12
C SER A 44 -6.63 12.33 -1.15
N THR A 45 -5.43 11.76 -1.33
CA THR A 45 -5.14 10.92 -2.49
C THR A 45 -5.41 9.47 -2.12
N ALA A 46 -6.33 8.81 -2.83
CA ALA A 46 -6.56 7.39 -2.72
C ALA A 46 -5.97 6.67 -3.95
N VAL A 47 -5.37 5.51 -3.70
CA VAL A 47 -4.73 4.69 -4.73
C VAL A 47 -5.13 3.24 -4.51
N ASN A 48 -5.64 2.60 -5.56
CA ASN A 48 -5.86 1.16 -5.59
C ASN A 48 -4.75 0.51 -6.43
N PHE A 49 -4.28 -0.64 -5.99
CA PHE A 49 -3.21 -1.38 -6.64
C PHE A 49 -3.34 -2.87 -6.37
N GLU A 50 -2.65 -3.67 -7.17
CA GLU A 50 -2.56 -5.13 -7.02
C GLU A 50 -1.10 -5.50 -6.78
N LEU A 51 -0.86 -6.38 -5.82
CA LEU A 51 0.43 -7.03 -5.56
C LEU A 51 0.27 -8.54 -5.77
N ASP A 52 0.96 -9.13 -6.74
CA ASP A 52 0.82 -10.55 -7.11
C ASP A 52 -0.66 -10.97 -7.26
N GLY A 53 -1.42 -10.16 -8.02
CA GLY A 53 -2.86 -10.31 -8.22
C GLY A 53 -3.76 -10.09 -6.98
N GLN A 54 -3.21 -9.77 -5.81
CA GLN A 54 -3.99 -9.47 -4.59
C GLN A 54 -4.35 -7.98 -4.51
N PRO A 55 -5.62 -7.62 -4.23
CA PRO A 55 -6.03 -6.22 -4.18
C PRO A 55 -5.62 -5.52 -2.87
N PHE A 56 -5.06 -4.33 -3.04
CA PHE A 56 -4.73 -3.38 -1.99
C PHE A 56 -5.25 -1.98 -2.32
N ALA A 57 -5.34 -1.16 -1.28
CA ALA A 57 -5.61 0.26 -1.42
C ALA A 57 -4.83 1.04 -0.36
N ALA A 58 -4.54 2.30 -0.67
CA ALA A 58 -3.86 3.22 0.22
C ALA A 58 -4.47 4.62 0.13
N ILE A 59 -4.40 5.39 1.23
CA ILE A 59 -4.84 6.77 1.29
C ILE A 59 -3.80 7.67 1.95
N SER A 60 -3.57 8.85 1.37
CA SER A 60 -2.86 9.96 1.99
C SER A 60 -3.89 10.91 2.59
N ALA A 61 -4.12 10.83 3.89
CA ALA A 61 -5.20 11.56 4.57
C ALA A 61 -4.75 12.20 5.90
N GLY A 62 -3.46 12.53 6.02
CA GLY A 62 -2.90 13.24 7.16
C GLY A 62 -2.35 12.33 8.28
N PRO A 63 -1.63 12.89 9.26
CA PRO A 63 -0.83 12.16 10.25
C PRO A 63 -1.65 11.59 11.41
N TYR A 64 -2.93 11.28 11.17
CA TYR A 64 -3.86 10.86 12.22
C TYR A 64 -3.62 9.44 12.70
N PHE A 65 -3.07 8.58 11.83
CA PHE A 65 -2.78 7.19 12.12
C PHE A 65 -1.39 6.82 11.65
N THR A 66 -0.70 6.02 12.46
CA THR A 66 0.59 5.43 12.12
C THR A 66 0.46 3.91 12.10
N PHE A 67 1.28 3.25 11.28
CA PHE A 67 1.36 1.81 11.32
C PHE A 67 1.79 1.33 12.70
N ASN A 68 1.31 0.15 13.05
CA ASN A 68 1.68 -0.52 14.27
C ASN A 68 1.75 -2.04 14.01
N PRO A 69 2.40 -2.81 14.89
CA PRO A 69 2.63 -4.25 14.66
C PRO A 69 1.38 -5.13 14.63
N SER A 70 0.17 -4.57 14.84
CA SER A 70 -1.08 -5.35 14.84
C SER A 70 -1.55 -5.73 13.43
N LEU A 71 -1.02 -5.09 12.39
CA LEU A 71 -1.25 -5.45 10.99
C LEU A 71 0.09 -5.78 10.34
N SER A 72 0.18 -6.95 9.70
CA SER A 72 1.34 -7.36 8.93
C SER A 72 0.92 -8.01 7.61
N ILE A 73 1.81 -7.92 6.62
CA ILE A 73 1.69 -8.61 5.34
C ILE A 73 2.79 -9.67 5.34
N MET A 74 2.40 -10.92 5.20
CA MET A 74 3.33 -12.04 5.07
C MET A 74 3.53 -12.34 3.60
N VAL A 75 4.79 -12.37 3.17
CA VAL A 75 5.19 -12.72 1.81
C VAL A 75 5.88 -14.08 1.87
N HIS A 76 5.38 -15.02 1.07
CA HIS A 76 6.06 -16.29 0.85
C HIS A 76 7.02 -16.12 -0.33
N CYS A 77 8.31 -16.34 -0.10
CA CYS A 77 9.36 -16.14 -1.10
C CYS A 77 10.46 -17.21 -0.94
N THR A 78 11.30 -17.37 -1.96
CA THR A 78 12.49 -18.23 -1.91
C THR A 78 13.67 -17.52 -1.25
N SER A 79 14.74 -18.26 -0.93
CA SER A 79 15.95 -17.69 -0.32
C SER A 79 16.60 -16.59 -1.16
N GLU A 80 16.46 -16.64 -2.48
CA GLU A 80 17.06 -15.69 -3.41
C GLU A 80 16.34 -14.34 -3.42
N GLU A 81 15.03 -14.33 -3.14
CA GLU A 81 14.17 -13.14 -3.18
C GLU A 81 14.15 -12.37 -1.84
N VAL A 82 14.54 -13.03 -0.76
CA VAL A 82 14.49 -12.50 0.61
C VAL A 82 15.24 -11.17 0.72
N ASP A 83 16.42 -11.02 0.12
CA ASP A 83 17.22 -9.81 0.24
C ASP A 83 16.57 -8.59 -0.45
N GLU A 84 15.89 -8.81 -1.58
CA GLU A 84 15.18 -7.75 -2.29
C GLU A 84 13.91 -7.33 -1.53
N LEU A 85 13.17 -8.31 -1.01
CA LEU A 85 11.94 -8.08 -0.24
C LEU A 85 12.19 -7.52 1.17
N LEU A 86 13.29 -7.91 1.82
CA LEU A 86 13.65 -7.37 3.13
C LEU A 86 13.89 -5.86 3.07
N ARG A 87 14.47 -5.32 1.99
CA ARG A 87 14.64 -3.87 1.82
C ARG A 87 13.30 -3.14 1.85
N ALA A 88 12.24 -3.77 1.35
CA ALA A 88 10.90 -3.22 1.36
C ALA A 88 10.19 -3.33 2.70
N ALA A 89 10.43 -4.40 3.46
CA ALA A 89 9.79 -4.63 4.75
C ALA A 89 10.09 -3.52 5.78
N TRP A 90 11.28 -2.90 5.72
CA TRP A 90 11.65 -1.78 6.58
C TRP A 90 10.91 -0.46 6.25
N MET A 91 10.20 -0.39 5.12
CA MET A 91 9.42 0.79 4.71
C MET A 91 7.92 0.65 4.98
N ILE A 92 7.48 -0.50 5.52
CA ILE A 92 6.09 -0.76 5.90
C ILE A 92 5.86 -0.43 7.40
N PHE A 93 6.93 -0.20 8.17
CA PHE A 93 6.88 0.15 9.60
C PHE A 93 7.43 1.55 9.87
#